data_AF-A0A1M5T927-F1
#
_entry.id   AF-A0A1M5T927-F1
#
_cell.length_a   1.000
_cell.length_b   1.000
_cell.length_c   1.000
_cell.angle_alpha   90.00
_cell.angle_beta   90.00
_cell.angle_gamma   90.00
#
_symmetry.space_group_name_H-M   'P 1'
#
loop_
_entity.id
_entity.type
_entity.pdbx_description
1 polymer ?
#
loop_
_entity_poly.entity_id
_entity_poly.type
_entity_poly.pdbx_seq_one_letter_code
_entity_poly.pdbx_strand_id
1 'polypeptide(L)'
;MIETLIMEGISEILKEANIRLPKQIGSAIGIVGTIVIGQAAVAAGLVSPLMVIIVSLSTMCSFVAPDYTIMNPIRVLKFFMIIMTSLFGLFGFIMGYTIIIINLISTTSFGIPYLVPVAPFNFTDFKNYMLDNITLAKKRPEFLKTKDKTRQ
;
A
#
# COMPACT_ATOMS: atom_id res chain seq x y z
N MET A 1 -5.70 17.65 -8.88
CA MET A 1 -4.31 17.61 -8.35
C MET A 1 -4.23 18.27 -6.99
N ILE A 2 -4.52 19.57 -6.88
CA ILE A 2 -4.40 20.32 -5.62
C ILE A 2 -5.34 19.76 -4.53
N GLU A 3 -6.62 19.53 -4.85
CA GLU A 3 -7.57 18.91 -3.92
C GLU A 3 -7.04 17.57 -3.36
N THR A 4 -6.52 16.72 -4.26
CA THR A 4 -5.97 15.41 -3.93
C THR A 4 -4.74 15.51 -3.04
N LEU A 5 -3.79 16.39 -3.36
CA LEU A 5 -2.57 16.55 -2.56
C LEU A 5 -2.88 17.09 -1.15
N ILE A 6 -3.81 18.03 -1.04
CA ILE A 6 -4.24 18.59 0.25
C ILE A 6 -4.88 17.50 1.11
N MET A 7 -5.89 16.80 0.57
CA MET A 7 -6.62 15.79 1.33
C MET A 7 -5.76 14.58 1.67
N GLU A 8 -4.89 14.14 0.77
CA GLU A 8 -4.01 13.00 1.03
C GLU A 8 -2.91 13.36 2.03
N GLY A 9 -2.41 14.60 2.00
CA GLY A 9 -1.50 15.12 3.02
C GLY A 9 -2.14 15.20 4.40
N ILE A 10 -3.37 15.71 4.50
CA ILE A 10 -4.14 15.76 5.75
C ILE A 10 -4.34 14.34 6.30
N SER A 11 -4.75 13.39 5.44
CA SER A 11 -4.95 11.99 5.83
C SER A 11 -3.68 11.35 6.43
N GLU A 12 -2.52 11.56 5.79
CA GLU A 12 -1.23 11.06 6.28
C GLU A 12 -0.87 11.65 7.65
N ILE A 13 -1.03 12.97 7.83
CA ILE A 13 -0.77 13.64 9.11
C ILE A 13 -1.68 13.08 10.21
N LEU A 14 -2.97 12.91 9.91
CA LEU A 14 -3.92 12.33 10.87
C LEU A 14 -3.56 10.90 11.24
N LYS A 15 -3.13 10.10 10.27
CA LYS A 15 -2.69 8.72 10.50
C LYS A 15 -1.44 8.66 11.38
N GLU A 16 -0.45 9.49 11.10
CA GLU A 16 0.79 9.56 11.90
C GLU A 16 0.54 10.06 13.32
N ALA A 17 -0.38 11.01 13.48
CA ALA A 17 -0.82 11.47 14.79
C ALA A 17 -1.54 10.38 15.58
N ASN A 18 -2.41 9.60 14.94
CA ASN A 18 -3.15 8.51 15.59
C ASN A 18 -2.20 7.44 16.15
N ILE A 19 -1.15 7.09 15.40
CA ILE A 19 -0.18 6.05 15.80
C ILE A 19 0.76 6.51 16.91
N ARG A 20 1.08 7.81 16.98
CA ARG A 20 1.98 8.36 17.99
C ARG A 20 1.30 8.63 19.33
N LEU A 21 -0.02 8.80 19.34
CA LEU A 21 -0.76 9.17 20.53
C LEU A 21 -1.33 7.94 21.24
N PRO A 22 -1.51 8.00 22.58
CA PRO A 22 -2.11 6.90 23.32
C PRO A 22 -3.55 6.65 22.84
N LYS A 23 -4.00 5.38 22.85
CA LYS A 23 -5.26 4.92 22.24
C LYS A 23 -6.49 5.78 22.56
N GLN A 24 -6.57 6.33 23.77
CA GLN A 24 -7.68 7.18 24.23
C GLN A 24 -7.74 8.52 23.48
N ILE A 25 -6.58 9.10 23.17
CA ILE A 25 -6.44 10.39 22.47
C ILE A 25 -6.43 10.18 20.94
N GLY A 26 -5.81 9.09 20.47
CA GLY A 26 -5.75 8.75 19.05
C GLY A 26 -7.14 8.57 18.41
N SER A 27 -8.08 7.94 19.14
CA SER A 27 -9.47 7.78 18.67
C SER A 27 -10.18 9.14 18.53
N ALA A 28 -10.01 10.04 19.52
CA ALA A 28 -10.61 11.37 19.47
C ALA A 28 -10.09 12.19 18.28
N ILE A 29 -8.78 12.14 18.01
CA ILE A 29 -8.17 12.82 16.85
C ILE A 29 -8.61 12.21 15.53
N GLY A 30 -8.79 10.88 15.45
CA GLY A 30 -9.33 10.24 14.26
C GLY A 30 -10.74 10.73 13.93
N ILE A 31 -11.61 10.83 14.93
CA ILE A 31 -13.00 11.28 14.77
C ILE A 31 -13.05 12.76 14.40
N VAL A 32 -12.37 13.61 15.19
CA VAL A 32 -12.33 15.06 14.96
C VAL A 32 -11.65 15.37 13.62
N GLY A 33 -10.52 14.73 13.33
CA GLY A 33 -9.78 14.92 12.08
C GLY A 33 -10.59 14.54 10.86
N THR A 34 -11.28 13.40 10.87
CA THR A 34 -12.03 12.94 9.69
C THR A 34 -13.30 13.76 9.45
N ILE A 35 -14.09 14.00 10.51
CA ILE A 35 -15.39 14.67 10.37
C ILE A 35 -15.20 16.18 10.26
N VAL A 36 -14.45 16.80 11.17
CA VAL A 36 -14.34 18.27 11.24
C VAL A 36 -13.53 18.80 10.07
N ILE A 37 -12.37 18.20 9.77
CA ILE A 37 -11.54 18.67 8.64
C ILE A 37 -12.22 18.34 7.30
N GLY A 38 -12.82 17.16 7.17
CA GLY A 38 -13.54 16.78 5.95
C GLY A 38 -14.71 17.72 5.65
N GLN A 39 -15.55 18.01 6.66
CA GLN A 39 -16.67 18.95 6.50
C GLN A 39 -16.20 20.39 6.27
N ALA A 40 -15.18 20.84 7.01
CA ALA A 40 -14.62 22.18 6.83
C ALA A 40 -14.01 22.37 5.43
N ALA A 41 -13.32 21.36 4.90
CA ALA A 41 -12.71 21.41 3.57
C ALA A 41 -13.76 21.49 2.46
N VAL A 42 -14.88 20.77 2.59
CA VAL A 42 -16.02 20.86 1.66
C VAL A 42 -16.72 22.21 1.79
N ALA A 43 -17.01 22.67 3.02
CA ALA A 43 -17.69 23.94 3.26
C ALA A 43 -16.88 25.16 2.79
N ALA A 44 -15.55 25.10 2.91
CA ALA A 44 -14.63 26.12 2.40
C ALA A 44 -14.46 26.08 0.86
N GLY A 45 -15.07 25.10 0.17
CA GLY A 45 -14.91 24.92 -1.27
C GLY A 45 -13.49 24.50 -1.69
N LEU A 46 -12.67 24.02 -0.75
CA LEU A 46 -11.30 23.60 -1.03
C LEU A 46 -11.25 22.26 -1.76
N VAL A 47 -12.23 21.38 -1.53
CA VAL A 47 -12.32 20.05 -2.14
C VAL A 47 -13.76 19.64 -2.43
N SER A 48 -13.93 18.88 -3.50
CA SER A 48 -15.22 18.28 -3.84
C SER A 48 -15.62 17.16 -2.87
N PRO A 49 -16.93 16.97 -2.56
CA PRO A 49 -17.40 15.86 -1.74
C PRO A 49 -16.96 14.49 -2.25
N LEU A 50 -16.90 14.32 -3.59
CA LEU A 50 -16.40 13.10 -4.23
C LEU A 50 -14.94 12.82 -3.87
N MET A 51 -14.08 13.85 -3.85
CA MET A 51 -12.68 13.70 -3.48
C MET A 51 -12.54 13.21 -2.03
N VAL A 52 -13.36 13.74 -1.11
CA VAL A 52 -13.36 13.32 0.30
C VAL A 52 -13.68 11.83 0.44
N ILE A 53 -14.67 11.33 -0.32
CA ILE A 53 -15.04 9.91 -0.32
C ILE A 53 -13.88 9.04 -0.80
N ILE A 54 -13.26 9.41 -1.93
CA ILE A 54 -12.15 8.65 -2.52
C ILE A 54 -10.95 8.58 -1.57
N VAL A 55 -10.56 9.72 -0.97
CA VAL A 55 -9.45 9.78 -0.01
C VAL A 55 -9.75 8.99 1.26
N SER A 56 -10.98 9.09 1.79
CA SER A 56 -11.39 8.37 2.99
C SER A 56 -11.31 6.85 2.77
N LEU A 57 -11.76 6.38 1.61
CA LEU A 57 -11.67 4.97 1.23
C LEU A 57 -10.21 4.51 1.06
N SER A 58 -9.38 5.28 0.34
CA SER A 58 -7.93 5.03 0.20
C SER A 58 -7.25 4.89 1.57
N THR A 59 -7.57 5.81 2.47
CA THR A 59 -7.02 5.85 3.84
C THR A 59 -7.46 4.62 4.64
N MET A 60 -8.73 4.23 4.53
CA MET A 60 -9.27 3.03 5.18
C MET A 60 -8.58 1.76 4.68
N CYS A 61 -8.37 1.62 3.36
CA CYS A 61 -7.63 0.51 2.77
C CYS A 61 -6.18 0.45 3.29
N SER A 62 -5.58 1.60 3.60
CA SER A 62 -4.22 1.67 4.15
C SER A 62 -4.10 1.14 5.58
N PHE A 63 -5.21 0.88 6.29
CA PHE A 63 -5.21 0.23 7.60
C PHE A 63 -5.41 -1.29 7.53
N VAL A 64 -5.70 -1.85 6.35
CA VAL A 64 -5.90 -3.30 6.18
C VAL A 64 -4.59 -4.07 6.29
N ALA A 65 -3.46 -3.47 5.90
CA ALA A 65 -2.17 -4.15 6.01
C ALA A 65 -1.75 -4.26 7.49
N PRO A 66 -1.40 -5.47 7.96
CA PRO A 66 -1.03 -5.69 9.36
C PRO A 66 0.35 -5.13 9.71
N ASP A 67 1.22 -4.91 8.72
CA ASP A 67 2.59 -4.46 8.93
C ASP A 67 2.80 -3.00 8.51
N TYR A 68 3.14 -2.16 9.48
CA TYR A 68 3.39 -0.75 9.28
C TYR A 68 4.63 -0.48 8.41
N THR A 69 5.63 -1.35 8.52
CA THR A 69 6.93 -1.22 7.85
C THR A 69 6.77 -1.33 6.35
N ILE A 70 5.86 -2.20 5.89
CA ILE A 70 5.51 -2.38 4.48
C ILE A 70 4.69 -1.19 3.97
N MET A 71 3.85 -0.61 4.83
CA MET A 71 2.96 0.49 4.44
C MET A 71 3.70 1.81 4.23
N ASN A 72 4.83 2.05 4.91
CA ASN A 72 5.59 3.29 4.79
C ASN A 72 6.14 3.56 3.36
N PRO A 73 6.84 2.63 2.69
CA PRO A 73 7.29 2.83 1.31
C PRO A 73 6.11 2.96 0.33
N ILE A 74 5.01 2.24 0.54
CA ILE A 74 3.80 2.33 -0.29
C ILE A 74 3.22 3.75 -0.26
N ARG A 75 3.29 4.44 0.87
CA ARG A 75 2.82 5.83 1.00
C ARG A 75 3.65 6.82 0.20
N VAL A 76 4.97 6.69 0.25
CA VAL A 76 5.87 7.52 -0.57
C VAL A 76 5.61 7.28 -2.05
N LEU A 77 5.45 6.01 -2.46
CA LEU A 77 5.09 5.64 -3.83
C LEU A 77 3.73 6.20 -4.26
N LYS A 78 2.75 6.28 -3.35
CA LYS A 78 1.44 6.88 -3.64
C LYS A 78 1.57 8.37 -4.00
N PHE A 79 2.35 9.15 -3.26
CA PHE A 79 2.61 10.55 -3.62
C PHE A 79 3.32 10.69 -4.97
N PHE A 80 4.30 9.83 -5.25
CA PHE A 80 4.95 9.77 -6.55
C PHE A 80 3.94 9.50 -7.69
N MET A 81 3.02 8.54 -7.48
CA MET A 81 1.97 8.20 -8.45
C MET A 81 0.98 9.33 -8.66
N ILE A 82 0.58 10.06 -7.61
CA ILE A 82 -0.30 11.23 -7.70
C ILE A 82 0.37 12.31 -8.57
N ILE A 83 1.66 12.57 -8.37
CA ILE A 83 2.42 13.57 -9.13
C ILE A 83 2.51 13.15 -10.60
N MET A 84 2.96 11.91 -10.88
CA MET A 84 3.06 11.39 -12.25
C MET A 84 1.72 11.43 -12.99
N THR A 85 0.65 10.99 -12.34
CA THR A 85 -0.70 10.99 -12.92
C THR A 85 -1.24 12.42 -13.10
N SER A 86 -0.88 13.36 -12.22
CA SER A 86 -1.31 14.75 -12.38
C SER A 86 -0.63 15.49 -13.53
N LEU A 87 0.63 15.15 -13.84
CA LEU A 87 1.40 15.81 -14.89
C LEU A 87 1.09 15.24 -16.28
N PHE A 88 0.96 13.91 -16.37
CA PHE A 88 0.82 13.21 -17.65
C PHE A 88 -0.52 12.47 -17.80
N GLY A 89 -1.46 12.63 -16.86
CA GLY A 89 -2.75 11.94 -16.87
C GLY A 89 -2.60 10.42 -16.77
N LEU A 90 -3.45 9.69 -17.50
CA LEU A 90 -3.42 8.22 -17.55
C LEU A 90 -2.07 7.67 -18.04
N PHE A 91 -1.39 8.39 -18.94
CA PHE A 91 -0.07 8.00 -19.41
C PHE A 91 0.95 7.99 -18.27
N GLY A 92 0.91 9.01 -17.40
CA GLY A 92 1.74 9.08 -16.20
C GLY A 92 1.48 7.97 -15.21
N PHE A 93 0.22 7.57 -15.05
CA PHE A 93 -0.15 6.42 -14.23
C PHE A 93 0.51 5.14 -14.75
N ILE A 94 0.38 4.84 -16.05
CA ILE A 94 0.95 3.62 -16.65
C ILE A 94 2.49 3.64 -16.56
N MET A 95 3.11 4.78 -16.87
CA MET A 95 4.56 4.94 -16.81
C MET A 95 5.09 4.77 -15.37
N GLY A 96 4.50 5.49 -14.40
CA GLY A 96 4.88 5.39 -13.00
C GLY A 96 4.69 3.97 -12.45
N TYR A 97 3.58 3.32 -12.79
CA TYR A 97 3.30 1.94 -12.39
C TYR A 97 4.31 0.95 -12.96
N THR A 98 4.70 1.11 -14.23
CA THR A 98 5.71 0.27 -14.88
C THR A 98 7.09 0.44 -14.22
N ILE A 99 7.49 1.67 -13.90
CA ILE A 99 8.74 1.96 -13.19
C ILE A 99 8.77 1.25 -11.83
N ILE A 100 7.66 1.27 -11.09
CA ILE A 100 7.55 0.60 -9.80
C ILE A 100 7.73 -0.90 -9.98
N ILE A 101 7.04 -1.53 -10.93
CA ILE A 101 7.16 -2.97 -11.19
C ILE A 101 8.60 -3.37 -11.54
N ILE A 102 9.27 -2.61 -12.41
CA ILE A 102 10.64 -2.90 -12.81
C ILE A 102 11.58 -2.89 -11.60
N ASN A 103 11.47 -1.89 -10.73
CA ASN A 103 12.26 -1.82 -9.50
C ASN A 103 11.99 -3.00 -8.56
N LEU A 104 10.73 -3.40 -8.46
CA LEU A 104 10.28 -4.52 -7.64
C LEU A 104 10.87 -5.85 -8.12
N ILE A 105 10.90 -6.09 -9.43
CA ILE A 105 11.48 -7.30 -10.03
C ILE A 105 13.00 -7.32 -9.90
N SER A 106 13.65 -6.16 -10.03
CA SER A 106 15.11 -6.05 -9.90
C SER A 106 15.61 -6.25 -8.46
N THR A 107 14.74 -6.12 -7.46
CA THR A 107 15.11 -6.26 -6.06
C THR A 107 15.13 -7.73 -5.65
N THR A 108 16.26 -8.20 -5.10
CA THR A 108 16.41 -9.54 -4.55
C THR A 108 16.52 -9.49 -3.03
N SER A 109 15.79 -10.34 -2.34
CA SER A 109 15.90 -10.56 -0.90
C SER A 109 16.64 -11.88 -0.65
N PHE A 110 17.82 -11.84 -0.04
CA PHE A 110 18.67 -13.01 0.22
C PHE A 110 18.91 -13.89 -1.03
N GLY A 111 19.10 -13.27 -2.19
CA GLY A 111 19.33 -13.95 -3.47
C GLY A 111 18.09 -14.52 -4.15
N ILE A 112 16.89 -14.29 -3.60
CA ILE A 112 15.61 -14.68 -4.17
C ILE A 112 14.88 -13.41 -4.68
N PRO A 113 14.33 -13.40 -5.90
CA PRO A 113 13.58 -12.25 -6.40
C PRO A 113 12.39 -11.90 -5.49
N TYR A 114 12.16 -10.61 -5.24
CA TYR A 114 11.12 -10.16 -4.31
C TYR A 114 9.69 -10.55 -4.77
N LEU A 115 9.47 -10.74 -6.07
CA LEU A 115 8.16 -11.06 -6.66
C LEU A 115 7.87 -12.55 -6.81
N VAL A 116 8.69 -13.43 -6.26
CA VAL A 116 8.40 -14.87 -6.28
C VAL A 116 7.07 -15.14 -5.55
N PRO A 117 6.14 -15.97 -6.09
CA PRO A 117 6.23 -16.82 -7.29
C PRO A 117 5.62 -16.20 -8.56
N VAL A 118 5.30 -14.90 -8.56
CA VAL A 118 4.76 -14.15 -9.71
C VAL A 118 5.85 -13.88 -10.75
N ALA A 119 7.07 -13.55 -10.30
CA ALA A 119 8.25 -13.39 -11.15
C ALA A 119 9.51 -13.91 -10.43
N PRO A 120 10.16 -14.98 -10.93
CA PRO A 120 9.80 -15.82 -12.08
C PRO A 120 8.49 -16.59 -11.86
N PHE A 121 7.65 -16.64 -12.90
CA PHE A 121 6.33 -17.25 -12.80
C PHE A 121 6.43 -18.78 -12.69
N ASN A 122 5.96 -19.34 -11.57
CA ASN A 122 5.81 -20.78 -11.39
C ASN A 122 4.38 -21.10 -10.95
N PHE A 123 3.60 -21.74 -11.82
CA PHE A 123 2.18 -22.04 -11.55
C PHE A 123 2.00 -22.98 -10.35
N THR A 124 2.94 -23.92 -10.15
CA THR A 124 2.89 -24.87 -9.04
C THR A 124 3.11 -24.16 -7.71
N ASP A 125 4.14 -23.31 -7.62
CA ASP A 125 4.42 -22.52 -6.42
C ASP A 125 3.34 -21.45 -6.17
N PHE A 126 2.75 -20.87 -7.22
CA PHE A 126 1.66 -19.89 -7.09
C PHE A 126 0.39 -20.54 -6.51
N LYS A 127 0.02 -21.73 -7.00
CA LYS A 127 -1.12 -22.49 -6.47
C LYS A 127 -0.89 -22.89 -5.01
N ASN A 128 0.32 -23.37 -4.68
CA ASN A 128 0.68 -23.72 -3.31
C ASN A 128 0.73 -22.49 -2.40
N TYR A 129 1.19 -21.33 -2.90
CA TYR A 129 1.21 -20.08 -2.15
C TYR A 129 -0.20 -19.60 -1.76
N MET A 130 -1.19 -19.73 -2.65
CA MET A 130 -2.56 -19.29 -2.37
C MET A 130 -3.37 -20.28 -1.52
N LEU A 131 -3.15 -21.59 -1.68
CA LEU A 131 -4.02 -22.63 -1.12
C LEU A 131 -3.38 -23.44 0.01
N ASP A 132 -2.05 -23.49 0.09
CA ASP A 132 -1.36 -24.38 1.01
C ASP A 132 -1.08 -23.69 2.34
N ASN A 133 -1.31 -24.41 3.44
CA ASN A 133 -0.98 -23.91 4.76
C ASN A 133 0.53 -24.14 4.97
N ILE A 134 1.29 -23.07 5.17
CA ILE A 134 2.76 -23.13 5.29
C ILE A 134 3.20 -24.13 6.37
N THR A 135 2.38 -24.40 7.39
CA THR A 135 2.68 -25.37 8.45
C THR A 135 2.45 -26.84 8.06
N LEU A 136 1.57 -27.13 7.09
CA LEU A 136 1.18 -28.49 6.67
C LEU A 136 1.85 -28.93 5.35
N ALA A 137 2.47 -28.00 4.64
CA ALA A 137 3.16 -28.26 3.38
C ALA A 137 4.32 -29.26 3.54
N LYS A 138 4.18 -30.46 2.97
CA LYS A 138 5.23 -31.51 2.96
C LYS A 138 6.42 -31.20 2.06
N LYS A 139 6.24 -30.34 1.05
CA LYS A 139 7.30 -29.99 0.08
C LYS A 139 7.77 -28.56 0.30
N ARG A 140 9.08 -28.34 0.19
CA ARG A 140 9.67 -26.99 0.21
C ARG A 140 9.36 -26.28 -1.13
N PRO A 141 9.05 -24.98 -1.12
CA PRO A 141 8.83 -24.21 -2.35
C PRO A 141 10.04 -24.25 -3.29
N GLU A 142 9.81 -24.35 -4.59
CA GLU A 142 10.85 -24.59 -5.59
C GLU A 142 11.81 -23.39 -5.72
N PHE A 143 11.28 -22.18 -5.53
CA PHE A 143 12.04 -20.94 -5.56
C PHE A 143 13.14 -20.80 -4.50
N LEU A 144 13.12 -21.58 -3.43
CA LEU A 144 14.16 -21.56 -2.38
C LEU A 144 15.45 -22.25 -2.83
N LYS A 145 15.45 -22.98 -3.96
CA LYS A 145 16.60 -23.73 -4.50
C LYS A 145 17.26 -24.64 -3.44
N THR A 146 16.48 -25.27 -2.55
CA THR A 146 17.00 -26.14 -1.49
C THR A 146 17.44 -27.50 -2.03
N LYS A 147 18.55 -28.05 -1.51
CA LYS A 147 19.04 -29.40 -1.89
C LYS A 147 18.08 -30.51 -1.48
N ASP A 148 17.42 -30.36 -0.33
CA ASP A 148 16.39 -31.28 0.14
C ASP A 148 14.99 -30.68 -0.12
N LYS A 149 14.15 -31.44 -0.83
CA LYS A 149 12.83 -31.00 -1.31
C LYS A 149 11.70 -31.29 -0.31
N THR A 150 11.94 -32.10 0.71
CA THR A 150 10.91 -32.58 1.65
C THR A 150 11.10 -31.98 3.04
N ARG A 151 10.02 -31.45 3.62
CA ARG A 151 10.00 -31.08 5.05
C ARG A 151 9.81 -32.37 5.86
N GLN A 152 10.71 -32.60 6.82
CA GLN A 152 10.59 -33.67 7.82
C GLN A 152 9.60 -33.26 8.91
#